data_AF-A0A7S0MAD1-F1
#
_entry.id   AF-A0A7S0MAD1-F1
#
_cell.length_a   1.000
_cell.length_b   1.000
_cell.length_c   1.000
_cell.angle_alpha   90.00
_cell.angle_beta   90.00
_cell.angle_gamma   90.00
#
_symmetry.space_group_name_H-M   'P 1'
#
loop_
_entity.id
_entity.type
_entity.pdbx_description
1 polymer ?
#
loop_
_entity_poly.entity_id
_entity_poly.type
_entity_poly.pdbx_seq_one_letter_code
_entity_poly.pdbx_strand_id
1 'polypeptide(L)'
;AEVAEPRPAYMHSFGLSREYAVLTEYPWRFRLRRMLASIASGVFTGRRSAFDMFEWDAALGTRFTVVRLADGAVAGRFRAPPCFCYHTVNCFQDGDKLCLDMSCYDQVFYDDMTLEALRKPACPAGEHPGQLRRYVLDLSAGAEAQARVGGAVEVRVLVDAVVEFPRFDPRRRFDGGYRFVY
;
A
#
# COMPACT_ATOMS: atom_id res chain seq x y z
N ALA A 1 9.95 -11.62 -14.27
CA ALA A 1 10.91 -11.20 -13.23
C ALA A 1 10.39 -11.59 -11.86
N GLU A 2 11.31 -11.77 -10.91
CA GLU A 2 11.00 -12.11 -9.52
C GLU A 2 11.62 -11.05 -8.60
N VAL A 3 10.87 -10.58 -7.61
CA VAL A 3 11.35 -9.65 -6.58
C VAL A 3 11.44 -10.43 -5.28
N ALA A 4 12.68 -10.77 -4.88
CA ALA A 4 12.90 -11.47 -3.62
C ALA A 4 12.53 -10.57 -2.42
N GLU A 5 11.64 -11.07 -1.56
CA GLU A 5 11.26 -10.43 -0.30
C GLU A 5 11.04 -11.49 0.80
N PRO A 6 11.93 -11.59 1.79
CA PRO A 6 11.84 -12.62 2.83
C PRO A 6 10.65 -12.42 3.80
N ARG A 7 10.14 -11.20 3.93
CA ARG A 7 8.99 -10.86 4.77
C ARG A 7 7.95 -10.15 3.90
N PRO A 8 7.15 -10.90 3.12
CA PRO A 8 6.18 -10.31 2.21
C PRO A 8 5.20 -9.41 2.96
N ALA A 9 4.91 -8.25 2.37
CA ALA A 9 3.83 -7.38 2.81
C ALA A 9 2.50 -7.88 2.26
N TYR A 10 1.41 -7.67 2.98
CA TYR A 10 0.10 -7.80 2.39
C TYR A 10 -0.13 -6.66 1.40
N MET A 11 -0.33 -6.97 0.12
CA MET A 11 -0.57 -5.98 -0.94
C MET A 11 -1.89 -6.31 -1.62
N HIS A 12 -2.94 -5.55 -1.33
CA HIS A 12 -4.28 -5.80 -1.90
C HIS A 12 -4.37 -5.37 -3.37
N SER A 13 -3.65 -4.31 -3.73
CA SER A 13 -3.51 -3.81 -5.09
C SER A 13 -2.10 -3.27 -5.32
N PHE A 14 -1.79 -2.89 -6.56
CA PHE A 14 -0.50 -2.33 -6.94
C PHE A 14 -0.68 -1.22 -7.99
N GLY A 15 0.32 -0.34 -8.11
CA GLY A 15 0.35 0.71 -9.11
C GLY A 15 0.80 0.17 -10.47
N LEU A 16 0.18 0.65 -11.54
CA LEU A 16 0.60 0.32 -12.89
C LEU A 16 0.59 1.59 -13.75
N SER A 17 1.70 1.88 -14.43
CA SER A 17 1.83 2.91 -15.46
C SER A 17 2.06 2.27 -16.83
N ARG A 18 2.36 3.08 -17.85
CA ARG A 18 2.73 2.57 -19.19
C ARG A 18 4.02 1.75 -19.16
N GLU A 19 4.97 2.11 -18.31
CA GLU A 19 6.33 1.56 -18.33
C GLU A 19 6.70 0.80 -17.06
N TYR A 20 5.95 1.01 -15.96
CA TYR A 20 6.32 0.49 -14.64
C TYR A 20 5.14 -0.13 -13.90
N ALA A 21 5.42 -1.19 -13.15
CA ALA A 21 4.60 -1.63 -12.03
C ALA A 21 5.22 -1.12 -10.72
N VAL A 22 4.38 -0.76 -9.74
CA VAL A 22 4.80 -0.30 -8.41
C VAL A 22 4.20 -1.22 -7.36
N LEU A 23 5.07 -2.03 -6.74
CA LEU A 23 4.70 -2.87 -5.60
C LEU A 23 4.82 -2.03 -4.32
N THR A 24 3.67 -1.71 -3.71
CA THR A 24 3.62 -0.94 -2.47
C THR A 24 3.65 -1.86 -1.27
N GLU A 25 4.83 -2.02 -0.69
CA GLU A 25 5.06 -2.94 0.40
C GLU A 25 4.92 -2.24 1.76
N TYR A 26 3.70 -2.27 2.30
CA TYR A 26 3.35 -1.67 3.58
C TYR A 26 4.12 -2.30 4.77
N PRO A 27 4.20 -1.62 5.92
CA PRO A 27 4.78 -2.19 7.14
C PRO A 27 3.88 -3.24 7.82
N TRP A 28 2.88 -3.80 7.12
CA TRP A 28 2.11 -4.96 7.55
C TRP A 28 2.66 -6.24 6.92
N ARG A 29 3.53 -6.93 7.66
CA ARG A 29 4.46 -7.94 7.11
C ARG A 29 4.19 -9.31 7.70
N PHE A 30 4.36 -10.34 6.87
CA PHE A 30 4.31 -11.73 7.32
C PHE A 30 5.35 -12.00 8.42
N ARG A 31 4.95 -12.75 9.44
CA ARG A 31 5.78 -13.24 10.53
C ARG A 31 5.51 -14.72 10.76
N LEU A 32 6.50 -15.57 10.48
CA LEU A 32 6.38 -17.01 10.69
C LEU A 32 5.92 -17.38 12.12
N ARG A 33 6.46 -16.69 13.14
CA ARG A 33 6.07 -16.90 14.53
C ARG A 33 4.58 -16.66 14.79
N ARG A 34 3.98 -15.67 14.12
CA ARG A 34 2.55 -15.38 14.26
C ARG A 34 1.69 -16.41 13.54
N MET A 35 2.13 -16.88 12.37
CA MET A 35 1.49 -17.99 11.67
C MET A 35 1.45 -19.25 12.56
N LEU A 36 2.60 -19.63 13.14
CA LEU A 36 2.68 -20.79 14.03
C LEU A 36 1.79 -20.62 15.27
N ALA A 37 1.78 -19.43 15.87
CA ALA A 37 0.91 -19.13 17.01
C ALA A 37 -0.58 -19.23 16.67
N SER A 38 -1.01 -18.70 15.52
CA SER A 38 -2.40 -18.79 15.03
C SER A 38 -2.82 -20.22 14.74
N ILE A 39 -1.93 -21.03 14.13
CA ILE A 39 -2.20 -22.46 13.92
C ILE A 39 -2.41 -23.17 15.26
N ALA A 40 -1.51 -22.95 16.22
CA ALA A 40 -1.58 -23.56 17.55
C ALA A 40 -2.85 -23.15 18.30
N SER A 41 -3.15 -21.84 18.38
CA SER A 41 -4.36 -21.35 19.06
C SER A 41 -5.64 -21.83 18.38
N GLY A 42 -5.66 -21.86 17.04
CA GLY A 42 -6.82 -22.26 16.27
C GLY A 42 -7.19 -23.74 16.41
N VAL A 43 -6.27 -24.62 16.82
CA VAL A 43 -6.62 -26.00 17.21
C VAL A 43 -7.54 -26.02 18.44
N PHE A 44 -7.34 -25.10 19.38
CA PHE A 44 -8.09 -25.05 20.63
C PHE A 44 -9.32 -24.13 20.57
N THR A 45 -9.26 -23.03 19.82
CA THR A 45 -10.32 -22.01 19.77
C THR A 45 -11.29 -22.19 18.61
N GLY A 46 -10.93 -22.98 17.59
CA GLY A 46 -11.66 -23.05 16.31
C GLY A 46 -11.61 -21.75 15.50
N ARG A 47 -10.90 -20.72 15.95
CA ARG A 47 -10.77 -19.41 15.29
C ARG A 47 -9.40 -19.33 14.62
N ARG A 48 -9.40 -19.07 13.30
CA ARG A 48 -8.19 -18.80 12.50
C ARG A 48 -8.48 -17.73 11.47
N SER A 49 -7.62 -16.72 11.38
CA SER A 49 -7.64 -15.75 10.29
C SER A 49 -6.36 -15.84 9.48
N ALA A 50 -6.47 -15.77 8.15
CA ALA A 50 -5.31 -15.67 7.26
C ALA A 50 -4.47 -14.40 7.54
N PHE A 51 -5.03 -13.44 8.28
CA PHE A 51 -4.36 -12.20 8.64
C PHE A 51 -3.61 -12.24 9.97
N ASP A 52 -3.86 -13.26 10.80
CA ASP A 52 -3.17 -13.41 12.09
C ASP A 52 -1.64 -13.52 11.93
N MET A 53 -1.19 -14.00 10.76
CA MET A 53 0.22 -14.16 10.42
C MET A 53 0.94 -12.85 10.08
N PHE A 54 0.23 -11.72 9.99
CA PHE A 54 0.82 -10.42 9.70
C PHE A 54 1.01 -9.60 10.98
N GLU A 55 2.01 -8.73 10.96
CA GLU A 55 2.33 -7.80 12.04
C GLU A 55 2.62 -6.41 11.47
N TRP A 56 2.04 -5.39 12.09
CA TRP A 56 2.34 -3.99 11.79
C TRP A 56 3.64 -3.55 12.49
N ASP A 57 4.58 -3.00 11.72
CA ASP A 57 5.89 -2.55 12.19
C ASP A 57 6.23 -1.21 11.55
N ALA A 58 5.66 -0.12 12.10
CA ALA A 58 5.75 1.23 11.55
C ALA A 58 7.19 1.71 11.30
N ALA A 59 8.17 1.19 12.06
CA ALA A 59 9.58 1.53 11.91
C ALA A 59 10.17 1.11 10.55
N LEU A 60 9.52 0.16 9.86
CA LEU A 60 9.92 -0.23 8.49
C LEU A 60 9.55 0.83 7.45
N GLY A 61 8.59 1.70 7.74
CA GLY A 61 7.96 2.60 6.76
C GLY A 61 7.26 1.83 5.63
N THR A 62 6.81 2.57 4.62
CA THR A 62 6.28 1.98 3.38
C THR A 62 7.38 1.97 2.33
N ARG A 63 7.55 0.83 1.63
CA ARG A 63 8.51 0.71 0.53
C ARG A 63 7.77 0.58 -0.81
N PHE A 64 8.15 1.36 -1.81
CA PHE A 64 7.70 1.20 -3.18
C PHE A 64 8.81 0.54 -3.99
N THR A 65 8.57 -0.68 -4.48
CA THR A 65 9.48 -1.33 -5.42
C THR A 65 8.97 -1.11 -6.84
N VAL A 66 9.72 -0.34 -7.63
CA VAL A 66 9.35 0.01 -9.01
C VAL A 66 10.01 -0.98 -9.97
N VAL A 67 9.19 -1.64 -10.78
CA VAL A 67 9.62 -2.68 -11.72
C VAL A 67 9.27 -2.22 -13.14
N ARG A 68 10.26 -2.20 -14.04
CA ARG A 68 10.05 -1.89 -15.45
C ARG A 68 9.33 -3.04 -16.14
N LEU A 69 8.28 -2.74 -16.89
CA LEU A 69 7.44 -3.77 -17.51
C LEU A 69 8.13 -4.47 -18.70
N ALA A 70 9.01 -3.76 -19.41
CA ALA A 70 9.65 -4.26 -20.62
C ALA A 70 10.57 -5.46 -20.38
N ASP A 71 11.33 -5.43 -19.29
CA ASP A 71 12.38 -6.42 -18.97
C ASP A 71 12.25 -7.00 -17.55
N GLY A 72 11.38 -6.42 -16.71
CA GLY A 72 11.20 -6.80 -15.32
C GLY A 72 12.33 -6.32 -14.39
N ALA A 73 13.19 -5.40 -14.84
CA ALA A 73 14.24 -4.85 -14.01
C ALA A 73 13.68 -3.96 -12.90
N VAL A 74 14.28 -4.00 -11.70
CA VAL A 74 13.93 -3.09 -10.61
C VAL A 74 14.56 -1.72 -10.92
N ALA A 75 13.71 -0.74 -11.23
CA ALA A 75 14.12 0.63 -11.52
C ALA A 75 14.46 1.43 -10.26
N GLY A 76 13.92 1.03 -9.11
CA GLY A 76 14.23 1.67 -7.83
C GLY A 76 13.45 1.10 -6.66
N ARG A 77 13.92 1.40 -5.45
CA ARG A 77 13.26 1.04 -4.18
C ARG A 77 13.17 2.26 -3.28
N PHE A 78 11.97 2.78 -3.15
CA PHE A 78 11.71 4.06 -2.51
C PHE A 78 11.11 3.88 -1.13
N ARG A 79 11.47 4.72 -0.16
CA ARG A 79 10.88 4.71 1.18
C ARG A 79 10.06 5.97 1.46
N ALA A 80 8.94 5.77 2.13
CA ALA A 80 8.06 6.83 2.64
C ALA A 80 7.66 6.56 4.09
N PRO A 81 7.05 7.54 4.78
CA PRO A 81 6.43 7.30 6.08
C PRO A 81 5.44 6.12 6.02
N PRO A 82 5.22 5.41 7.15
CA PRO A 82 4.33 4.26 7.18
C PRO A 82 2.92 4.66 6.78
N CYS A 83 2.30 3.84 5.96
CA CYS A 83 0.88 3.92 5.61
C CYS A 83 0.39 2.53 5.23
N PHE A 84 -0.93 2.38 5.16
CA PHE A 84 -1.59 1.21 4.63
C PHE A 84 -2.60 1.64 3.56
N CYS A 85 -2.76 0.84 2.51
CA CYS A 85 -3.74 1.09 1.46
C CYS A 85 -4.27 -0.23 0.91
N TYR A 86 -5.59 -0.35 0.83
CA TYR A 86 -6.23 -1.44 0.10
C TYR A 86 -6.21 -1.14 -1.40
N HIS A 87 -6.72 0.02 -1.81
CA HIS A 87 -6.98 0.35 -3.21
C HIS A 87 -6.11 1.50 -3.73
N THR A 88 -5.21 1.13 -4.64
CA THR A 88 -4.51 2.06 -5.52
C THR A 88 -5.51 2.65 -6.52
N VAL A 89 -5.50 3.97 -6.69
CA VAL A 89 -6.39 4.70 -7.60
C VAL A 89 -5.84 4.69 -9.02
N ASN A 90 -4.71 5.37 -9.24
CA ASN A 90 -4.09 5.49 -10.55
C ASN A 90 -2.57 5.61 -10.37
N CYS A 91 -1.82 5.27 -11.41
CA CYS A 91 -0.37 5.39 -11.44
C CYS A 91 0.07 5.85 -12.82
N PHE A 92 0.85 6.92 -12.87
CA PHE A 92 1.23 7.56 -14.13
C PHE A 92 2.60 8.20 -14.02
N GLN A 93 3.24 8.39 -15.16
CA GLN A 93 4.56 9.01 -15.24
C GLN A 93 4.42 10.49 -15.60
N ASP A 94 5.25 11.33 -14.99
CA ASP A 94 5.38 12.76 -15.25
C ASP A 94 6.87 13.11 -15.31
N GLY A 95 7.44 13.07 -16.53
CA GLY A 95 8.89 13.15 -16.74
C GLY A 95 9.64 12.01 -16.04
N ASP A 96 10.62 12.36 -15.21
CA ASP A 96 11.40 11.43 -14.37
C ASP A 96 10.69 11.06 -13.06
N LYS A 97 9.41 11.41 -12.91
CA LYS A 97 8.63 11.11 -11.71
C LYS A 97 7.58 10.06 -12.00
N LEU A 98 7.38 9.17 -11.04
CA LEU A 98 6.27 8.22 -11.04
C LEU A 98 5.29 8.60 -9.93
N CYS A 99 4.08 8.99 -10.33
CA CYS A 99 3.02 9.40 -9.44
C CYS A 99 2.08 8.22 -9.16
N LEU A 100 1.78 8.00 -7.89
CA LEU A 100 0.90 6.93 -7.40
C LEU A 100 -0.14 7.50 -6.45
N ASP A 101 -1.40 7.39 -6.83
CA ASP A 101 -2.54 7.86 -6.02
C ASP A 101 -3.16 6.67 -5.28
N MET A 102 -3.36 6.81 -3.96
CA MET A 102 -3.74 5.71 -3.08
C MET A 102 -4.72 6.15 -1.99
N SER A 103 -5.67 5.27 -1.68
CA SER A 103 -6.60 5.40 -0.55
C SER A 103 -5.90 4.95 0.72
N CYS A 104 -5.32 5.90 1.45
CA CYS A 104 -4.35 5.64 2.50
C CYS A 104 -4.92 5.79 3.90
N TYR A 105 -4.39 4.99 4.80
CA TYR A 105 -4.57 5.06 6.24
C TYR A 105 -3.22 5.04 6.93
N ASP A 106 -3.15 5.54 8.16
CA ASP A 106 -1.89 5.56 8.91
C ASP A 106 -1.53 4.20 9.51
N GLN A 107 -2.51 3.31 9.65
CA GLN A 107 -2.32 1.94 10.14
C GLN A 107 -3.33 0.99 9.52
N VAL A 108 -3.06 -0.31 9.64
CA VAL A 108 -4.03 -1.36 9.31
C VAL A 108 -5.06 -1.51 10.45
N PHE A 109 -6.32 -1.77 10.10
CA PHE A 109 -7.45 -1.93 11.04
C PHE A 109 -8.33 -3.13 10.67
N TYR A 110 -7.69 -4.24 10.28
CA TYR A 110 -8.41 -5.42 9.79
C TYR A 110 -9.39 -6.01 10.82
N ASP A 111 -9.06 -5.94 12.11
CA ASP A 111 -9.90 -6.51 13.19
C ASP A 111 -11.27 -5.83 13.28
N ASP A 112 -11.33 -4.55 12.89
CA ASP A 112 -12.55 -3.73 12.84
C ASP A 112 -13.45 -4.06 11.64
N MET A 113 -12.92 -4.79 10.65
CA MET A 113 -13.65 -5.26 9.46
C MET A 113 -14.23 -6.67 9.61
N THR A 114 -14.10 -7.31 10.77
CA THR A 114 -14.71 -8.63 11.02
C THR A 114 -16.24 -8.53 11.11
N LEU A 115 -16.97 -9.58 10.73
CA LEU A 115 -18.43 -9.60 10.88
C LEU A 115 -18.88 -9.42 12.34
N GLU A 116 -18.08 -9.89 13.29
CA GLU A 116 -18.33 -9.70 14.72
C GLU A 116 -18.23 -8.21 15.10
N ALA A 117 -17.20 -7.50 14.62
CA ALA A 117 -17.02 -6.06 14.86
C ALA A 117 -18.10 -5.22 14.15
N LEU A 118 -18.35 -5.46 12.86
CA LEU A 118 -19.27 -4.68 12.04
C LEU A 118 -20.74 -4.79 12.47
N ARG A 119 -21.12 -5.87 13.18
CA ARG A 119 -22.49 -6.05 13.72
C ARG A 119 -22.71 -5.31 15.05
N LYS A 120 -21.66 -4.73 15.65
CA LYS A 120 -21.79 -3.93 16.87
C LYS A 120 -22.44 -2.58 16.55
N PRO A 121 -23.26 -2.01 17.45
CA PRO A 121 -23.95 -0.74 17.20
C PRO A 121 -23.01 0.46 16.93
N ALA A 122 -21.83 0.49 17.57
CA ALA A 122 -20.75 1.39 17.20
C ALA A 122 -19.94 0.70 16.10
N CYS A 123 -20.07 1.14 14.85
CA CYS A 123 -19.32 0.59 13.72
C CYS A 123 -17.90 1.20 13.73
N PRO A 124 -16.85 0.44 14.13
CA PRO A 124 -15.52 1.01 14.28
C PRO A 124 -14.88 1.36 12.93
N ALA A 125 -15.33 0.74 11.84
CA ALA A 125 -14.83 0.99 10.50
C ALA A 125 -14.98 2.46 10.03
N GLY A 126 -15.95 3.21 10.61
CA GLY A 126 -16.13 4.64 10.31
C GLY A 126 -15.20 5.58 11.07
N GLU A 127 -14.42 5.06 12.02
CA GLU A 127 -13.58 5.86 12.93
C GLU A 127 -12.12 5.98 12.44
N HIS A 128 -11.74 5.27 11.38
CA HIS A 128 -10.38 5.33 10.84
C HIS A 128 -10.25 6.50 9.87
N PRO A 129 -9.47 7.56 10.20
CA PRO A 129 -9.23 8.64 9.26
C PRO A 129 -8.44 8.10 8.06
N GLY A 130 -9.04 8.18 6.89
CA GLY A 130 -8.42 7.87 5.61
C GLY A 130 -8.16 9.15 4.82
N GLN A 131 -7.21 9.08 3.90
CA GLN A 131 -6.85 10.18 3.01
C GLN A 131 -6.55 9.66 1.62
N LEU A 132 -7.01 10.37 0.59
CA LEU A 132 -6.48 10.17 -0.75
C LEU A 132 -5.12 10.85 -0.84
N ARG A 133 -4.05 10.08 -0.98
CA ARG A 133 -2.67 10.59 -1.03
C ARG A 133 -2.03 10.32 -2.39
N ARG A 134 -1.27 11.30 -2.89
CA ARG A 134 -0.37 11.16 -4.04
C ARG A 134 1.06 11.00 -3.55
N TYR A 135 1.69 9.89 -3.92
CA TYR A 135 3.11 9.65 -3.75
C TYR A 135 3.81 9.94 -5.07
N VAL A 136 4.83 10.79 -5.03
CA VAL A 136 5.63 11.15 -6.20
C VAL A 136 7.04 10.60 -6.00
N LEU A 137 7.40 9.59 -6.76
CA LEU A 137 8.69 8.89 -6.71
C LEU A 137 9.63 9.50 -7.75
N ASP A 138 10.77 10.03 -7.33
CA ASP A 138 11.78 10.58 -8.25
C ASP A 138 12.70 9.47 -8.80
N LEU A 139 12.46 9.01 -10.02
CA LEU A 139 13.21 7.92 -10.66
C LEU A 139 14.67 8.30 -10.96
N SER A 140 14.99 9.60 -11.01
CA SER A 140 16.36 10.08 -11.24
C SER A 140 17.21 10.06 -9.96
N ALA A 141 16.58 9.94 -8.79
CA ALA A 141 17.27 9.97 -7.51
C ALA A 141 18.16 8.72 -7.31
N GLY A 142 19.36 8.93 -6.77
CA GLY A 142 20.28 7.85 -6.43
C GLY A 142 19.76 6.94 -5.30
N ALA A 143 20.26 5.70 -5.25
CA ALA A 143 19.77 4.64 -4.35
C ALA A 143 19.71 5.05 -2.87
N GLU A 144 20.64 5.86 -2.37
CA GLU A 144 20.63 6.36 -0.99
C GLU A 144 19.43 7.27 -0.70
N ALA A 145 19.11 8.16 -1.64
CA ALA A 145 17.95 9.04 -1.53
C ALA A 145 16.64 8.24 -1.64
N GLN A 146 16.59 7.25 -2.53
CA GLN A 146 15.45 6.33 -2.64
C GLN A 146 15.23 5.57 -1.32
N ALA A 147 16.30 5.09 -0.69
CA ALA A 147 16.23 4.30 0.54
C ALA A 147 15.89 5.11 1.80
N ARG A 148 15.88 6.45 1.74
CA ARG A 148 15.60 7.34 2.88
C ARG A 148 14.17 7.88 2.82
N VAL A 149 13.46 7.82 3.95
CA VAL A 149 12.14 8.47 4.09
C VAL A 149 12.28 9.98 3.87
N GLY A 150 11.46 10.54 2.98
CA GLY A 150 11.55 11.95 2.57
C GLY A 150 12.77 12.27 1.70
N GLY A 151 13.50 11.26 1.22
CA GLY A 151 14.65 11.45 0.33
C GLY A 151 14.26 11.64 -1.13
N ALA A 152 13.60 10.64 -1.72
CA ALA A 152 13.16 10.64 -3.12
C ALA A 152 11.65 10.42 -3.30
N VAL A 153 10.89 10.58 -2.21
CA VAL A 153 9.43 10.45 -2.22
C VAL A 153 8.80 11.69 -1.61
N GLU A 154 8.00 12.38 -2.42
CA GLU A 154 7.10 13.43 -1.96
C GLU A 154 5.70 12.83 -1.71
N VAL A 155 5.04 13.25 -0.64
CA VAL A 155 3.68 12.82 -0.30
C VAL A 155 2.77 14.05 -0.26
N ARG A 156 1.66 14.01 -1.00
CA ARG A 156 0.63 15.06 -1.01
C ARG A 156 -0.70 14.47 -0.59
N VAL A 157 -1.40 15.14 0.32
CA VAL A 157 -2.81 14.83 0.59
C VAL A 157 -3.65 15.53 -0.48
N LEU A 158 -4.35 14.73 -1.30
CA LEU A 158 -5.26 15.24 -2.33
C LEU A 158 -6.65 15.50 -1.75
N VAL A 159 -7.11 14.62 -0.87
CA VAL A 159 -8.39 14.72 -0.15
C VAL A 159 -8.18 14.25 1.28
N ASP A 160 -8.56 15.10 2.24
CA ASP A 160 -8.52 14.80 3.67
C ASP A 160 -9.85 14.17 4.13
N ALA A 161 -10.19 13.03 3.52
CA ALA A 161 -11.36 12.23 3.84
C ALA A 161 -11.15 10.80 3.33
N VAL A 162 -11.91 9.86 3.91
CA VAL A 162 -11.94 8.47 3.43
C VAL A 162 -12.54 8.44 2.02
N VAL A 163 -11.75 7.99 1.06
CA VAL A 163 -12.19 7.62 -0.29
C VAL A 163 -11.87 6.14 -0.43
N GLU A 164 -12.88 5.30 -0.57
CA GLU A 164 -12.70 3.85 -0.69
C GLU A 164 -13.46 3.26 -1.86
N PHE A 165 -13.02 2.07 -2.29
CA PHE A 165 -13.45 1.44 -3.54
C PHE A 165 -13.29 2.38 -4.76
N PRO A 166 -12.15 3.09 -4.87
CA PRO A 166 -11.99 4.19 -5.82
C PRO A 166 -12.14 3.71 -7.27
N ARG A 167 -12.91 4.48 -8.03
CA ARG A 167 -13.05 4.34 -9.48
C ARG A 167 -12.75 5.68 -10.15
N PHE A 168 -12.41 5.63 -11.42
CA PHE A 168 -12.21 6.81 -12.25
C PHE A 168 -12.54 6.46 -13.70
N ASP A 169 -12.59 7.45 -14.58
CA ASP A 169 -12.79 7.22 -16.01
C ASP A 169 -11.64 6.34 -16.55
N PRO A 170 -11.90 5.08 -16.96
CA PRO A 170 -10.83 4.16 -17.36
C PRO A 170 -10.05 4.65 -18.59
N ARG A 171 -10.61 5.56 -19.38
CA ARG A 171 -9.91 6.21 -20.52
C ARG A 171 -8.76 7.11 -20.06
N ARG A 172 -8.75 7.51 -18.78
CA ARG A 172 -7.71 8.31 -18.13
C ARG A 172 -6.65 7.46 -17.42
N ARG A 173 -6.64 6.15 -17.65
CA ARG A 173 -5.61 5.27 -17.08
C ARG A 173 -4.23 5.72 -17.55
N PHE A 174 -3.29 5.82 -16.61
CA PHE A 174 -1.93 6.33 -16.84
C PHE A 174 -1.84 7.81 -17.26
N ASP A 175 -2.96 8.55 -17.23
CA ASP A 175 -2.99 9.99 -17.53
C ASP A 175 -2.97 10.79 -16.23
N GLY A 176 -1.93 11.60 -16.03
CA GLY A 176 -1.80 12.50 -14.88
C GLY A 176 -2.77 13.68 -14.88
N GLY A 177 -3.40 13.96 -16.02
CA GLY A 177 -4.43 15.00 -16.17
C GLY A 177 -5.83 14.55 -15.74
N TYR A 178 -5.98 13.33 -15.21
CA TYR A 178 -7.25 12.90 -14.62
C TYR A 178 -7.58 13.73 -13.37
N ARG A 179 -8.87 14.04 -13.18
CA ARG A 179 -9.32 15.01 -12.16
C ARG A 179 -10.31 14.45 -11.15
N PHE A 180 -11.05 13.39 -11.50
CA PHE A 180 -12.16 12.88 -10.71
C PHE A 180 -11.92 11.43 -10.31
N VAL A 181 -12.19 11.15 -9.04
CA VAL A 181 -12.27 9.83 -8.43
C VAL A 181 -13.67 9.72 -7.83
N TYR A 182 -14.31 8.56 -8.01
CA TYR A 182 -15.64 8.23 -7.53
C TYR A 182 -15.57 7.05 -6.57
#